data_AF-A0A0S8AMA1-F1
#
_entry.id   AF-A0A0S8AMA1-F1
#
_cell.length_a   1.000
_cell.length_b   1.000
_cell.length_c   1.000
_cell.angle_alpha   90.00
_cell.angle_beta   90.00
_cell.angle_gamma   90.00
#
_symmetry.space_group_name_H-M   'P 1'
#
loop_
_entity.id
_entity.type
_entity.pdbx_description
1 polymer ?
#
loop_
_entity_poly.entity_id
_entity_poly.type
_entity_poly.pdbx_seq_one_letter_code
_entity_poly.pdbx_strand_id
1 'polypeptide(L)'
;MKKMGLLVLLGLSVTWLFAGTSFGAGEQGLQAPEAEIIIEGEKKSARFSHPVHLKLGVACGQCHHDSEHQPLTDKDIAAMENDQQLRCASCHNKDFSDPELQTPKAAFHERCKECHKQGIDGKTGPTKCTDCHVK
;
A
#
# COMPACT_ATOMS: atom_id res chain seq x y z
N MET A 1 26.60 75.42 21.61
CA MET A 1 27.81 75.72 20.82
C MET A 1 28.90 74.70 21.15
N LYS A 2 29.70 74.30 20.14
CA LYS A 2 30.77 73.26 20.10
C LYS A 2 30.23 71.84 19.78
N LYS A 3 30.21 71.45 18.49
CA LYS A 3 31.32 70.92 17.62
C LYS A 3 31.54 69.42 17.91
N MET A 4 31.06 68.51 17.04
CA MET A 4 31.65 68.05 15.77
C MET A 4 32.55 66.83 15.93
N GLY A 5 32.34 65.85 15.05
CA GLY A 5 33.24 64.72 14.77
C GLY A 5 32.91 63.49 15.61
N LEU A 6 32.88 62.27 15.10
CA LEU A 6 33.57 61.75 13.94
C LEU A 6 32.89 60.45 13.47
N LEU A 7 32.81 60.31 12.15
CA LEU A 7 32.52 59.08 11.42
C LEU A 7 33.32 57.89 11.96
N VAL A 8 32.63 56.76 12.19
CA VAL A 8 33.23 55.42 12.07
C VAL A 8 32.36 54.62 11.11
N LEU A 9 32.83 54.57 9.86
CA LEU A 9 32.51 53.54 8.89
C LEU A 9 33.13 52.22 9.37
N LEU A 10 32.33 51.19 9.61
CA LEU A 10 32.64 49.79 9.26
C LEU A 10 31.49 48.87 9.70
N GLY A 11 31.05 47.99 8.81
CA GLY A 11 30.24 46.84 9.20
C GLY A 11 29.15 46.49 8.20
N LEU A 12 29.56 45.95 7.06
CA LEU A 12 28.70 45.19 6.15
C LEU A 12 28.06 44.04 6.95
N SER A 13 26.77 44.14 7.31
CA SER A 13 25.99 43.00 7.81
C SER A 13 24.73 42.87 6.97
N VAL A 14 24.92 42.38 5.73
CA VAL A 14 23.85 41.72 4.98
C VAL A 14 23.50 40.46 5.76
N THR A 15 22.60 40.62 6.70
CA THR A 15 21.91 39.52 7.38
C THR A 15 20.96 38.93 6.34
N TRP A 16 21.50 38.03 5.52
CA TRP A 16 20.69 37.09 4.75
C TRP A 16 19.93 36.22 5.75
N LEU A 17 18.72 36.66 6.09
CA LEU A 17 17.65 35.80 6.58
C LEU A 17 17.36 34.79 5.47
N PHE A 18 18.13 33.69 5.44
CA PHE A 18 17.64 32.46 4.86
C PHE A 18 16.44 32.04 5.68
N ALA A 19 15.26 32.46 5.20
CA ALA A 19 14.01 31.81 5.54
C ALA A 19 14.18 30.35 5.16
N GLY A 20 14.43 29.51 6.17
CA GLY A 20 14.38 28.07 6.04
C GLY A 20 12.94 27.71 5.70
N THR A 21 12.62 27.67 4.40
CA THR A 21 11.47 26.92 3.94
C THR A 21 11.80 25.47 4.26
N SER A 22 11.28 24.99 5.39
CA SER A 22 11.14 23.57 5.64
C SER A 22 10.34 23.02 4.48
N PHE A 23 11.03 22.45 3.49
CA PHE A 23 10.41 21.50 2.58
C PHE A 23 10.04 20.32 3.48
N GLY A 24 8.81 20.36 4.02
CA GLY A 24 8.19 19.17 4.52
C GLY A 24 8.25 18.16 3.39
N ALA A 25 8.97 17.05 3.62
CA ALA A 25 8.81 15.89 2.78
C ALA A 25 7.31 15.58 2.78
N GLY A 26 6.65 15.87 1.66
CA GLY A 26 5.25 15.54 1.50
C GLY A 26 5.09 14.06 1.81
N GLU A 27 4.08 13.72 2.59
CA GLU A 27 3.66 12.35 2.82
C GLU A 27 3.46 11.70 1.45
N GLN A 28 4.46 10.94 0.99
CA GLN A 28 4.26 9.96 -0.04
C GLN A 28 3.43 8.87 0.64
N GLY A 29 2.11 9.07 0.63
CA GLY A 29 1.16 8.14 1.22
C GLY A 29 1.37 6.73 0.68
N LEU A 30 0.95 5.73 1.44
CA LEU A 30 0.99 4.33 1.01
C LEU A 30 0.33 4.20 -0.37
N GLN A 31 1.05 3.62 -1.34
CA GLN A 31 0.54 3.40 -2.69
C GLN A 31 0.54 1.92 -3.01
N ALA A 32 -0.63 1.40 -3.39
CA ALA A 32 -0.75 0.10 -3.99
C ALA A 32 -0.29 0.14 -5.47
N PRO A 33 0.09 -1.00 -6.07
CA PRO A 33 0.41 -1.06 -7.50
C PRO A 33 -0.70 -0.45 -8.37
N GLU A 34 -0.36 0.59 -9.14
CA GLU A 34 -1.30 1.29 -10.02
C GLU A 34 -1.73 0.43 -11.21
N ALA A 35 -0.81 -0.40 -11.71
CA ALA A 35 -1.11 -1.32 -12.80
C ALA A 35 -1.86 -2.55 -12.28
N GLU A 36 -2.69 -3.15 -13.15
CA GLU A 36 -3.16 -4.50 -12.93
C GLU A 36 -1.96 -5.45 -12.82
N ILE A 37 -1.97 -6.30 -11.82
CA ILE A 37 -0.94 -7.31 -11.57
C ILE A 37 -1.42 -8.69 -12.04
N ILE A 38 -0.45 -9.53 -12.36
CA ILE A 38 -0.68 -10.96 -12.59
C ILE A 38 -0.26 -11.72 -11.34
N ILE A 39 -1.22 -12.36 -10.70
CA ILE A 39 -0.99 -13.33 -9.64
C ILE A 39 -0.62 -14.64 -10.32
N GLU A 40 0.66 -14.97 -10.30
CA GLU A 40 1.16 -16.20 -10.89
C GLU A 40 0.67 -17.43 -10.13
N GLY A 41 0.16 -18.41 -10.87
CA GLY A 41 -0.25 -19.70 -10.34
C GLY A 41 0.40 -20.82 -11.12
N GLU A 42 0.66 -21.96 -10.48
CA GLU A 42 1.38 -23.09 -11.09
C GLU A 42 0.79 -23.58 -12.43
N LYS A 43 -0.54 -23.48 -12.58
CA LYS A 43 -1.25 -23.91 -13.79
C LYS A 43 -1.97 -22.79 -14.51
N LYS A 44 -2.42 -21.77 -13.78
CA LYS A 44 -3.22 -20.66 -14.29
C LYS A 44 -2.95 -19.43 -13.45
N SER A 45 -2.56 -18.35 -14.10
CA SER A 45 -2.39 -17.05 -13.47
C SER A 45 -3.71 -16.28 -13.47
N ALA A 46 -3.87 -15.34 -12.55
CA ALA A 46 -5.08 -14.52 -12.42
C ALA A 46 -4.74 -13.03 -12.47
N ARG A 47 -5.61 -12.23 -13.07
CA ARG A 47 -5.50 -10.77 -13.06
C ARG A 47 -6.04 -10.22 -11.74
N PHE A 48 -5.39 -9.19 -11.21
CA PHE A 48 -5.87 -8.46 -10.05
C PHE A 48 -5.56 -6.96 -10.18
N SER A 49 -6.55 -6.11 -9.89
CA SER A 49 -6.41 -4.66 -10.00
C SER A 49 -6.70 -3.99 -8.66
N HIS A 50 -5.66 -3.47 -7.99
CA HIS A 50 -5.84 -2.63 -6.80
C HIS A 50 -6.72 -1.40 -7.09
N PRO A 51 -6.54 -0.65 -8.20
CA PRO A 51 -7.39 0.51 -8.50
C PRO A 51 -8.88 0.20 -8.52
N VAL A 52 -9.28 -0.95 -9.07
CA VAL A 52 -10.69 -1.36 -9.10
C VAL A 52 -11.22 -1.58 -7.67
N HIS A 53 -10.48 -2.29 -6.84
CA HIS A 53 -10.91 -2.60 -5.47
C HIS A 53 -10.91 -1.36 -4.57
N LEU A 54 -9.88 -0.51 -4.66
CA LEU A 54 -9.79 0.75 -3.92
C LEU A 54 -10.94 1.70 -4.29
N LYS A 55 -11.31 1.78 -5.58
CA LYS A 55 -12.46 2.57 -6.04
C LYS A 55 -13.80 2.08 -5.49
N LEU A 56 -13.88 0.79 -5.11
CA LEU A 56 -15.03 0.19 -4.46
C LEU A 56 -15.01 0.35 -2.92
N GLY A 57 -13.99 1.01 -2.36
CA GLY A 57 -13.87 1.23 -0.92
C GLY A 57 -13.30 0.04 -0.15
N VAL A 58 -12.69 -0.93 -0.84
CA VAL A 58 -11.99 -2.06 -0.20
C VAL A 58 -10.72 -1.53 0.47
N ALA A 59 -10.65 -1.63 1.79
CA ALA A 59 -9.46 -1.23 2.56
C ALA A 59 -8.33 -2.27 2.45
N CYS A 60 -7.07 -1.85 2.61
CA CYS A 60 -5.89 -2.73 2.51
C CYS A 60 -5.99 -3.95 3.43
N GLY A 61 -6.42 -3.71 4.68
CA GLY A 61 -6.61 -4.74 5.71
C GLY A 61 -7.71 -5.76 5.42
N GLN A 62 -8.58 -5.52 4.44
CA GLN A 62 -9.57 -6.54 4.04
C GLN A 62 -8.94 -7.72 3.29
N CYS A 63 -7.70 -7.58 2.82
CA CYS A 63 -6.95 -8.64 2.16
C CYS A 63 -5.60 -8.89 2.87
N HIS A 64 -4.89 -7.83 3.21
CA HIS A 64 -3.60 -7.92 3.89
C HIS A 64 -3.82 -8.03 5.40
N HIS A 65 -3.63 -9.22 5.95
CA HIS A 65 -3.78 -9.50 7.37
C HIS A 65 -2.48 -10.06 7.94
N ASP A 66 -2.34 -10.04 9.26
CA ASP A 66 -1.25 -10.70 9.97
C ASP A 66 -1.48 -12.21 10.15
N SER A 67 -0.58 -12.89 10.86
CA SER A 67 -0.70 -14.33 11.15
C SER A 67 -1.85 -14.68 12.09
N GLU A 68 -2.39 -13.73 12.84
CA GLU A 68 -3.55 -13.89 13.73
C GLU A 68 -4.86 -13.48 13.03
N HIS A 69 -4.81 -13.30 11.70
CA HIS A 69 -5.92 -12.86 10.86
C HIS A 69 -6.46 -11.48 11.23
N GLN A 70 -5.67 -10.64 11.87
CA GLN A 70 -6.03 -9.24 12.10
C GLN A 70 -5.71 -8.40 10.87
N PRO A 71 -6.61 -7.47 10.48
CA PRO A 71 -6.39 -6.62 9.32
C PRO A 71 -5.18 -5.71 9.55
N LEU A 72 -4.25 -5.69 8.60
CA LEU A 72 -3.15 -4.74 8.62
C LEU A 72 -3.65 -3.33 8.31
N THR A 73 -3.13 -2.35 9.05
CA THR A 73 -3.39 -0.94 8.77
C THR A 73 -2.45 -0.43 7.67
N ASP A 74 -2.80 0.72 7.07
CA ASP A 74 -1.93 1.38 6.09
C ASP A 74 -0.55 1.71 6.68
N LYS A 75 -0.49 2.00 7.99
CA LYS A 75 0.78 2.23 8.69
C LYS A 75 1.61 0.96 8.79
N ASP A 76 0.99 -0.18 9.07
CA ASP A 76 1.70 -1.45 9.17
C ASP A 76 2.31 -1.83 7.82
N ILE A 77 1.54 -1.66 6.74
CA ILE A 77 2.00 -1.93 5.38
C ILE A 77 3.10 -0.95 4.97
N ALA A 78 2.95 0.35 5.24
CA ALA A 78 3.95 1.36 4.92
C ALA A 78 5.26 1.20 5.70
N ALA A 79 5.20 0.57 6.89
CA ALA A 79 6.38 0.27 7.70
C ALA A 79 7.12 -1.00 7.25
N MET A 80 6.56 -1.80 6.34
CA MET A 80 7.23 -3.01 5.84
C MET A 80 8.43 -2.64 4.99
N GLU A 81 9.60 -3.17 5.36
CA GLU A 81 10.82 -3.05 4.53
C GLU A 81 10.73 -3.86 3.24
N ASN A 82 9.81 -4.84 3.19
CA ASN A 82 9.70 -5.78 2.09
C ASN A 82 8.23 -6.18 1.82
N ASP A 83 7.74 -5.81 0.64
CA ASP A 83 6.38 -6.12 0.18
C ASP A 83 6.12 -7.62 -0.07
N GLN A 84 7.15 -8.46 -0.13
CA GLN A 84 7.00 -9.89 -0.35
C GLN A 84 6.23 -10.56 0.78
N GLN A 85 6.23 -9.96 1.99
CA GLN A 85 5.45 -10.45 3.13
C GLN A 85 3.93 -10.37 2.86
N LEU A 86 3.49 -9.41 2.04
CA LEU A 86 2.08 -9.21 1.67
C LEU A 86 1.56 -10.25 0.67
N ARG A 87 2.45 -11.02 0.03
CA ARG A 87 2.05 -12.06 -0.91
C ARG A 87 1.48 -13.22 -0.12
N CYS A 88 0.28 -13.69 -0.50
CA CYS A 88 -0.36 -14.82 0.19
C CYS A 88 0.56 -16.04 0.32
N ALA A 89 1.42 -16.30 -0.68
CA ALA A 89 2.38 -17.39 -0.69
C ALA A 89 3.49 -17.30 0.37
N SER A 90 3.72 -16.13 0.97
CA SER A 90 4.67 -15.96 2.08
C SER A 90 4.27 -16.82 3.29
N CYS A 91 2.97 -16.97 3.55
CA CYS A 91 2.43 -17.73 4.67
C CYS A 91 1.54 -18.91 4.24
N HIS A 92 0.66 -18.72 3.24
CA HIS A 92 -0.22 -19.77 2.71
C HIS A 92 0.54 -20.72 1.77
N ASN A 93 1.36 -21.56 2.38
CA ASN A 93 2.19 -22.57 1.75
C ASN A 93 2.11 -23.89 2.54
N LYS A 94 2.89 -24.89 2.12
CA LYS A 94 2.90 -26.24 2.71
C LYS A 94 3.15 -26.28 4.23
N ASP A 95 3.75 -25.23 4.79
CA ASP A 95 4.11 -25.14 6.21
C ASP A 95 3.03 -24.40 7.02
N PHE A 96 1.95 -23.93 6.38
CA PHE A 96 0.82 -23.29 7.05
C PHE A 96 0.07 -24.28 7.95
N SER A 97 -0.41 -23.81 9.10
CA SER A 97 -1.00 -24.68 10.13
C SER A 97 -2.33 -25.31 9.72
N ASP A 98 -3.12 -24.60 8.91
CA ASP A 98 -4.38 -25.10 8.39
C ASP A 98 -4.18 -25.78 7.02
N PRO A 99 -4.35 -27.11 6.92
CA PRO A 99 -4.20 -27.85 5.67
C PRO A 99 -5.09 -27.33 4.52
N GLU A 100 -6.26 -26.77 4.81
CA GLU A 100 -7.16 -26.25 3.78
C GLU A 100 -6.63 -24.96 3.16
N LEU A 101 -5.74 -24.25 3.85
CA LEU A 101 -5.17 -22.96 3.44
C LEU A 101 -3.66 -23.02 3.16
N GLN A 102 -3.09 -24.22 3.04
CA GLN A 102 -1.67 -24.45 2.71
C GLN A 102 -1.28 -24.09 1.27
N THR A 103 -2.17 -23.48 0.49
CA THR A 103 -1.84 -23.02 -0.86
C THR A 103 -2.38 -21.60 -1.11
N PRO A 104 -1.66 -20.77 -1.89
CA PRO A 104 -2.17 -19.47 -2.27
C PRO A 104 -3.46 -19.62 -3.07
N LYS A 105 -3.55 -20.68 -3.88
CA LYS A 105 -4.76 -21.03 -4.62
C LYS A 105 -5.97 -21.17 -3.69
N ALA A 106 -5.83 -21.88 -2.57
CA ALA A 106 -6.94 -22.06 -1.63
C ALA A 106 -7.30 -20.73 -0.97
N ALA A 107 -6.32 -20.00 -0.44
CA ALA A 107 -6.52 -18.70 0.19
C ALA A 107 -7.21 -17.68 -0.76
N PHE A 108 -6.76 -17.59 -2.02
CA PHE A 108 -7.39 -16.71 -3.01
C PHE A 108 -8.81 -17.13 -3.36
N HIS A 109 -9.07 -18.43 -3.53
CA HIS A 109 -10.43 -18.87 -3.87
C HIS A 109 -11.40 -18.73 -2.69
N GLU A 110 -10.92 -18.88 -1.46
CA GLU A 110 -11.71 -18.61 -0.27
C GLU A 110 -11.99 -17.10 -0.16
N ARG A 111 -10.95 -16.27 -0.11
CA ARG A 111 -11.12 -14.83 0.11
C ARG A 111 -11.79 -14.11 -1.07
N CYS A 112 -11.26 -14.27 -2.28
CA CYS A 112 -11.68 -13.48 -3.43
C CYS A 112 -13.07 -13.89 -3.91
N LYS A 113 -13.33 -15.19 -4.09
CA LYS A 113 -14.64 -15.63 -4.61
C LYS A 113 -15.74 -15.38 -3.59
N GLU A 114 -15.47 -15.56 -2.31
CA GLU A 114 -16.50 -15.34 -1.29
C GLU A 114 -16.86 -13.86 -1.17
N CYS A 115 -15.86 -12.97 -1.13
CA CYS A 115 -16.10 -11.53 -1.19
C CYS A 115 -16.87 -11.13 -2.47
N HIS A 116 -16.51 -11.68 -3.62
CA HIS A 116 -17.20 -11.40 -4.88
C HIS A 116 -18.66 -11.89 -4.90
N LYS A 117 -18.98 -13.02 -4.26
CA LYS A 117 -20.37 -13.48 -4.13
C LYS A 117 -21.18 -12.61 -3.18
N GLN A 118 -20.59 -12.22 -2.05
CA GLN A 118 -21.22 -11.35 -1.05
C GLN A 118 -21.49 -9.97 -1.64
N GLY A 119 -20.52 -9.45 -2.40
CA GLY A 119 -20.59 -8.17 -3.06
C GLY A 119 -20.43 -6.98 -2.10
N ILE A 120 -20.33 -5.80 -2.69
CA ILE A 120 -20.24 -4.51 -1.99
C ILE A 120 -21.33 -3.61 -2.58
N ASP A 121 -22.17 -3.03 -1.71
CA ASP A 121 -23.29 -2.16 -2.11
C ASP A 121 -24.21 -2.78 -3.18
N GLY A 122 -24.48 -4.08 -3.06
CA GLY A 122 -25.30 -4.84 -4.01
C GLY A 122 -24.62 -5.16 -5.34
N LYS A 123 -23.33 -4.84 -5.51
CA LYS A 123 -22.53 -5.22 -6.69
C LYS A 123 -21.69 -6.45 -6.38
N THR A 124 -21.84 -7.49 -7.17
CA THR A 124 -21.02 -8.70 -7.08
C THR A 124 -19.80 -8.61 -7.98
N GLY A 125 -18.77 -9.37 -7.62
CA GLY A 125 -17.55 -9.50 -8.41
C GLY A 125 -17.54 -10.74 -9.31
N PRO A 126 -16.47 -10.93 -10.11
CA PRO A 126 -16.30 -12.09 -10.95
C PRO A 126 -16.17 -13.39 -10.14
N THR A 127 -16.92 -14.42 -10.53
CA THR A 127 -16.93 -15.71 -9.81
C THR A 127 -16.64 -16.92 -10.70
N LYS A 128 -16.67 -16.74 -12.03
CA LYS A 128 -16.32 -17.81 -12.98
C LYS A 128 -14.81 -17.87 -13.16
N CYS A 129 -14.30 -19.08 -13.40
CA CYS A 129 -12.86 -19.31 -13.52
C CYS A 129 -12.20 -18.41 -14.58
N THR A 130 -12.87 -18.21 -15.72
CA THR A 130 -12.37 -17.42 -16.85
C THR A 130 -12.47 -15.92 -16.66
N ASP A 131 -13.19 -15.46 -15.64
CA ASP A 131 -13.34 -14.02 -15.38
C ASP A 131 -12.09 -13.47 -14.67
N CYS A 132 -11.36 -14.32 -13.94
CA CYS A 132 -10.11 -13.95 -13.27
C CYS A 132 -8.88 -14.57 -13.96
N HIS A 133 -8.97 -15.83 -14.40
CA HIS A 133 -7.81 -16.52 -14.98
C HIS A 133 -7.58 -16.11 -16.43
N VAL A 134 -6.36 -15.66 -16.69
CA VAL A 134 -5.88 -15.38 -18.05
C VAL A 134 -5.82 -16.68 -18.86
N LYS A 135 -6.12 -16.56 -20.16
CA LYS A 135 -5.96 -17.65 -21.12
C LYS A 135 -4.50 -17.80 -21.51
#